data_AF-A0A9X2B756-F1
#
_entry.id   AF-A0A9X2B756-F1
#
_cell.length_a   1.000
_cell.length_b   1.000
_cell.length_c   1.000
_cell.angle_alpha   90.00
_cell.angle_beta   90.00
_cell.angle_gamma   90.00
#
_symmetry.space_group_name_H-M   'P 1'
#
loop_
_entity.id
_entity.type
_entity.pdbx_description
1 polymer ?
#
loop_
_entity_poly.entity_id
_entity_poly.type
_entity_poly.pdbx_seq_one_letter_code
_entity_poly.pdbx_strand_id
1 'polypeptide(L)'
;MSTTEEKLWNYIDGLCSAEEQQAIARLIETDGIYRRKYEELLALNAELGDIQLDEPPMAFTYNVMEAIRAEEAAMPLKASINKNIIRGIVGFLSLVIIAVIAYAMLSINWSAGDHGAYELPSVKLPNIQAITSSPVWKGFLFFDVVLGLFLFDAYLHKRKLVKQA
;
A
#
# COMPACT_ATOMS: atom_id res chain seq x y z
N MET A 1 -16.67 -1.80 24.27
CA MET A 1 -17.29 -2.52 25.40
C MET A 1 -18.61 -3.01 24.89
N SER A 2 -18.81 -4.33 24.77
CA SER A 2 -20.11 -4.83 24.33
C SER A 2 -21.13 -4.60 25.43
N THR A 3 -22.19 -3.87 25.09
CA THR A 3 -23.24 -3.53 26.04
C THR A 3 -24.03 -4.79 26.40
N THR A 4 -24.67 -4.82 27.56
CA THR A 4 -25.52 -5.95 27.98
C THR A 4 -26.56 -6.32 26.92
N GLU A 5 -27.11 -5.31 26.23
CA GLU A 5 -28.09 -5.47 25.16
C GLU A 5 -27.49 -6.11 23.91
N GLU A 6 -26.26 -5.76 23.52
CA GLU A 6 -25.56 -6.37 22.37
C GLU A 6 -25.33 -7.87 22.57
N LYS A 7 -25.02 -8.30 23.80
CA LYS A 7 -24.88 -9.73 24.13
C LYS A 7 -26.22 -10.47 24.04
N LEU A 8 -27.31 -9.85 24.48
CA LEU A 8 -28.66 -10.40 24.37
C LEU A 8 -29.12 -10.50 22.90
N TRP A 9 -28.81 -9.51 22.06
CA TRP A 9 -29.07 -9.57 20.62
C TRP A 9 -28.32 -10.71 19.94
N ASN A 10 -27.02 -10.86 20.19
CA ASN A 10 -26.24 -11.98 19.65
C ASN A 10 -26.81 -13.35 20.07
N TYR A 11 -27.40 -13.43 21.27
CA TYR A 11 -28.08 -14.64 21.76
C TYR A 11 -29.40 -14.89 21.02
N ILE A 12 -30.20 -13.85 20.78
CA ILE A 12 -31.46 -13.94 20.02
C ILE A 12 -31.21 -14.32 18.55
N ASP A 13 -30.17 -13.75 17.93
CA ASP A 13 -29.80 -13.99 16.52
C ASP A 13 -29.02 -15.30 16.31
N GLY A 14 -28.65 -16.01 17.38
CA GLY A 14 -27.88 -17.25 17.30
C GLY A 14 -26.42 -17.07 16.86
N LEU A 15 -25.89 -15.86 16.97
CA LEU A 15 -24.50 -15.51 16.63
C LEU A 15 -23.51 -15.74 17.80
N CYS A 16 -23.99 -16.20 18.95
CA CYS A 16 -23.16 -16.53 20.11
C CYS A 16 -22.44 -17.88 19.97
N SER A 17 -21.27 -17.99 20.61
CA SER A 17 -20.63 -19.28 20.84
C SER A 17 -21.41 -20.14 21.85
N ALA A 18 -21.25 -21.47 21.81
CA ALA A 18 -21.99 -22.40 22.67
C ALA A 18 -21.77 -22.15 24.18
N GLU A 19 -20.59 -21.65 24.57
CA GLU A 19 -20.26 -21.31 25.95
C GLU A 19 -20.96 -20.01 26.40
N GLU A 20 -20.99 -19.00 25.53
CA GLU A 20 -21.68 -17.73 25.79
C GLU A 20 -23.19 -17.91 25.84
N GLN A 21 -23.75 -18.80 25.01
CA GLN A 21 -25.17 -19.11 25.00
C GLN A 21 -25.64 -19.69 26.34
N GLN A 22 -24.84 -20.58 26.96
CA GLN A 22 -25.14 -21.14 28.28
C GLN A 22 -24.94 -20.11 29.40
N ALA A 23 -23.92 -19.25 29.30
CA ALA A 23 -23.70 -18.18 30.27
C ALA A 23 -24.86 -17.17 30.26
N ILE A 24 -25.32 -16.75 29.08
CA ILE A 24 -26.44 -15.81 28.92
C ILE A 24 -27.76 -16.46 29.38
N ALA A 25 -28.00 -17.74 29.07
CA ALA A 25 -29.18 -18.45 29.56
C ALA A 25 -29.25 -18.48 31.10
N ARG A 26 -28.12 -18.77 31.77
CA ARG A 26 -28.05 -18.71 33.24
C ARG A 26 -28.25 -17.30 33.78
N LEU A 27 -27.75 -16.27 33.09
CA LEU A 27 -27.94 -14.87 33.47
C LEU A 27 -29.40 -14.42 33.32
N ILE A 28 -30.12 -14.88 32.30
CA ILE A 28 -31.56 -14.64 32.12
C ILE A 28 -32.37 -15.31 33.24
N GLU A 29 -31.96 -16.49 33.71
CA GLU A 29 -32.63 -17.18 34.82
C GLU A 29 -32.32 -16.58 36.20
N THR A 30 -31.09 -16.12 36.41
CA THR A 30 -30.61 -15.68 37.73
C THR A 30 -30.84 -14.19 37.99
N ASP A 31 -30.80 -13.35 36.95
CA ASP A 31 -30.90 -11.89 37.05
C ASP A 31 -32.19 -11.36 36.42
N GLY A 32 -33.06 -10.78 37.26
CA GLY A 32 -34.33 -10.18 36.82
C GLY A 32 -34.16 -8.98 35.87
N ILE A 33 -33.00 -8.33 35.85
CA ILE A 33 -32.70 -7.23 34.91
C ILE A 33 -32.48 -7.78 33.51
N TYR A 34 -31.71 -8.87 33.39
CA TYR A 34 -31.46 -9.55 32.10
C TYR A 34 -32.76 -10.13 31.52
N ARG A 35 -33.60 -10.72 32.37
CA ARG A 35 -34.90 -11.26 31.94
C ARG A 35 -35.83 -10.20 31.36
N ARG A 36 -35.98 -9.06 32.05
CA ARG A 36 -36.83 -7.96 31.57
C ARG A 36 -36.33 -7.41 30.24
N LYS A 37 -35.01 -7.24 30.11
CA LYS A 37 -34.39 -6.77 28.87
C LYS A 37 -34.55 -7.78 27.73
N TYR A 38 -34.44 -9.07 28.01
CA TYR A 38 -34.72 -10.12 27.03
C TYR A 38 -36.17 -10.10 26.53
N GLU A 39 -37.14 -9.97 27.44
CA GLU A 39 -38.57 -9.88 27.10
C GLU A 39 -38.89 -8.61 26.29
N GLU A 40 -38.27 -7.47 26.63
CA GLU A 40 -38.39 -6.21 25.88
C GLU A 40 -37.85 -6.35 24.45
N LEU A 41 -36.66 -6.95 24.28
CA LEU A 41 -36.06 -7.18 22.96
C LEU A 41 -36.87 -8.16 22.11
N LEU A 42 -37.44 -9.19 22.73
CA LEU A 42 -38.27 -10.18 22.04
C LEU A 42 -39.60 -9.56 21.56
N ALA A 43 -40.21 -8.69 22.39
CA ALA A 43 -41.39 -7.93 21.99
C ALA A 43 -41.08 -6.98 20.81
N LEU A 44 -39.96 -6.26 20.87
CA LEU A 44 -39.51 -5.41 19.77
C LEU A 44 -39.27 -6.19 18.48
N ASN A 45 -38.61 -7.35 18.54
CA ASN A 45 -38.37 -8.19 17.37
C ASN A 45 -39.68 -8.69 16.74
N ALA A 46 -40.68 -9.01 17.56
CA ALA A 46 -42.01 -9.39 17.07
C ALA A 46 -42.72 -8.22 16.38
N GLU A 47 -42.64 -7.01 16.94
CA GLU A 47 -43.18 -5.79 16.31
C GLU A 47 -42.50 -5.46 14.98
N LEU A 48 -41.16 -5.61 14.91
CA LEU A 48 -40.39 -5.41 13.68
C LEU A 48 -40.70 -6.48 12.62
N GLY A 49 -40.96 -7.73 13.04
CA GLY A 49 -41.33 -8.82 12.13
C GLY A 49 -42.74 -8.68 11.55
N ASP A 50 -43.64 -7.98 12.22
CA ASP A 50 -45.01 -7.69 11.74
C ASP A 50 -45.08 -6.44 10.85
N ILE A 51 -43.96 -5.72 10.67
CA ILE A 51 -43.86 -4.66 9.68
C ILE A 51 -44.05 -5.30 8.30
N GLN A 52 -45.14 -4.94 7.64
CA GLN A 52 -45.39 -5.35 6.26
C GLN A 52 -44.22 -4.87 5.40
N LEU A 53 -43.45 -5.82 4.86
CA LEU A 53 -42.43 -5.51 3.88
C LEU A 53 -43.12 -5.02 2.61
N ASP A 54 -43.02 -3.72 2.37
CA ASP A 54 -43.50 -3.11 1.15
C ASP A 54 -42.63 -3.57 -0.03
N GLU A 55 -43.24 -3.88 -1.17
CA GLU A 55 -42.49 -4.39 -2.31
C GLU A 55 -41.57 -3.29 -2.84
N PRO A 56 -40.26 -3.57 -3.03
CA PRO A 56 -39.36 -2.57 -3.59
C PRO A 56 -39.81 -2.20 -5.00
N PRO A 57 -39.49 -0.97 -5.47
CA PRO A 57 -39.86 -0.55 -6.81
C PRO A 57 -39.23 -1.47 -7.86
N MET A 58 -39.93 -1.68 -8.98
CA MET A 58 -39.52 -2.59 -10.07
C MET A 58 -38.08 -2.37 -10.58
N ALA A 59 -37.55 -1.15 -10.47
CA ALA A 59 -36.19 -0.78 -10.89
C ALA A 59 -35.11 -0.91 -9.79
N PHE A 60 -35.45 -1.32 -8.56
CA PHE A 60 -34.51 -1.38 -7.44
C PHE A 60 -33.32 -2.29 -7.74
N THR A 61 -33.57 -3.54 -8.13
CA THR A 61 -32.53 -4.51 -8.44
C THR A 61 -31.65 -4.04 -9.60
N TYR A 62 -32.26 -3.42 -10.61
CA TYR A 62 -31.53 -2.85 -11.74
C TYR A 62 -30.57 -1.74 -11.28
N ASN A 63 -31.06 -0.78 -10.51
CA ASN A 63 -30.26 0.35 -10.01
C ASN A 63 -29.12 -0.10 -9.09
N VAL A 64 -29.37 -1.07 -8.20
CA VAL A 64 -28.35 -1.61 -7.30
C VAL A 64 -27.27 -2.34 -8.09
N MET A 65 -27.66 -3.21 -9.03
CA MET A 65 -26.70 -3.95 -9.84
C MET A 65 -25.91 -3.05 -10.79
N GLU A 66 -26.52 -1.99 -11.31
CA GLU A 66 -25.82 -1.00 -12.12
C GLU A 66 -24.82 -0.18 -11.28
N ALA A 67 -25.19 0.24 -10.07
CA ALA A 67 -24.28 0.91 -9.15
C ALA A 67 -23.07 0.03 -8.77
N ILE A 68 -23.30 -1.26 -8.47
CA ILE A 68 -22.22 -2.21 -8.18
C ILE A 68 -21.28 -2.37 -9.38
N ARG A 69 -21.84 -2.52 -10.59
CA ARG A 69 -21.04 -2.63 -11.81
C ARG A 69 -20.24 -1.36 -12.11
N ALA A 70 -20.81 -0.19 -11.85
CA ALA A 70 -20.11 1.08 -12.02
C ALA A 70 -18.93 1.21 -11.04
N GLU A 71 -19.09 0.75 -9.80
CA GLU A 71 -18.02 0.73 -8.79
C GLU A 71 -16.93 -0.31 -9.13
N GLU A 72 -17.30 -1.51 -9.57
CA GLU A 72 -16.33 -2.51 -10.05
C GLU A 72 -15.55 -2.02 -11.28
N ALA A 73 -16.21 -1.28 -12.18
CA ALA A 73 -15.56 -0.63 -13.31
C ALA A 73 -14.64 0.55 -12.89
N ALA A 74 -14.85 1.12 -11.71
CA ALA A 74 -14.01 2.17 -11.13
C ALA A 74 -12.77 1.63 -10.40
N MET A 75 -12.46 0.32 -10.50
CA MET A 75 -11.14 -0.17 -10.11
C MET A 75 -10.07 0.71 -10.76
N PRO A 76 -9.12 1.26 -9.97
CA PRO A 76 -8.19 2.25 -10.48
C PRO A 76 -7.45 1.62 -11.64
N LEU A 77 -7.61 2.19 -12.84
CA LEU A 77 -6.87 1.86 -14.05
C LEU A 77 -5.41 1.75 -13.62
N LYS A 78 -4.94 0.51 -13.38
CA LYS A 78 -3.56 0.27 -12.98
C LYS A 78 -2.75 0.86 -14.12
N ALA A 79 -2.10 1.99 -13.86
CA ALA A 79 -1.32 2.69 -14.86
C ALA A 79 -0.44 1.67 -15.56
N SER A 80 -0.79 1.34 -16.81
CA SER A 80 -0.20 0.23 -17.53
C SER A 80 1.16 0.69 -18.04
N ILE A 81 2.12 0.80 -17.13
CA ILE A 81 3.49 1.18 -17.47
C ILE A 81 4.04 0.06 -18.35
N ASN A 82 4.36 0.40 -19.60
CA ASN A 82 4.90 -0.55 -20.55
C ASN A 82 6.29 -1.01 -20.08
N LYS A 83 6.39 -2.30 -19.74
CA LYS A 83 7.63 -2.94 -19.26
C LYS A 83 8.78 -2.82 -20.27
N ASN A 84 8.49 -2.62 -21.56
CA ASN A 84 9.51 -2.40 -22.59
C ASN A 84 10.22 -1.05 -22.42
N ILE A 85 9.52 -0.01 -21.96
CA ILE A 85 10.12 1.31 -21.68
C ILE A 85 11.12 1.19 -20.52
N ILE A 86 10.74 0.45 -19.47
CA ILE A 86 11.62 0.20 -18.31
C ILE A 86 12.89 -0.54 -18.75
N ARG A 87 12.76 -1.59 -19.57
CA ARG A 87 13.92 -2.32 -20.11
C ARG A 87 14.82 -1.43 -20.97
N GLY A 88 14.23 -0.54 -21.76
CA GLY A 88 14.97 0.43 -22.57
C GLY A 88 15.82 1.37 -21.72
N ILE A 89 15.23 1.96 -20.66
CA ILE A 89 15.94 2.86 -19.74
C ILE A 89 17.07 2.11 -19.03
N VAL A 90 16.80 0.93 -18.48
CA VAL A 90 17.81 0.11 -17.78
C VAL A 90 18.95 -0.29 -18.71
N GLY A 91 18.64 -0.71 -19.94
CA GLY A 91 19.65 -1.09 -20.93
C GLY A 91 20.55 0.08 -21.33
N PHE A 92 19.95 1.24 -21.59
CA PHE A 92 20.71 2.45 -21.95
C PHE A 92 21.63 2.90 -20.82
N LEU A 93 21.11 2.96 -19.59
CA LEU A 93 21.87 3.42 -18.42
C LEU A 93 23.03 2.47 -18.08
N SER A 94 22.79 1.15 -18.20
CA SER A 94 23.84 0.14 -18.04
C SER A 94 24.94 0.29 -19.11
N LEU A 95 24.57 0.55 -20.37
CA LEU A 95 25.54 0.74 -21.46
C LEU A 95 26.42 1.96 -21.22
N VAL A 96 25.84 3.07 -20.75
CA VAL A 96 26.60 4.29 -20.41
C VAL A 96 27.58 4.02 -19.26
N ILE A 97 27.15 3.32 -18.21
CA ILE A 97 28.03 2.96 -17.08
C ILE A 97 29.19 2.09 -17.58
N ILE A 98 28.91 1.08 -18.41
CA ILE A 98 29.95 0.20 -18.98
C ILE A 98 30.94 1.00 -19.83
N ALA A 99 30.46 1.93 -20.66
CA ALA A 99 31.31 2.77 -21.49
C ALA A 99 32.26 3.65 -20.66
N VAL A 100 31.78 4.22 -19.55
CA VAL A 100 32.60 5.02 -18.63
C VAL A 100 33.66 4.16 -17.95
N ILE A 101 33.29 2.97 -17.48
CA ILE A 101 34.24 2.03 -16.84
C ILE A 101 35.30 1.56 -17.84
N ALA A 102 34.90 1.22 -19.07
CA ALA A 102 35.81 0.82 -20.12
C ALA A 102 36.78 1.95 -20.48
N TYR A 103 36.28 3.17 -20.61
CA TYR A 103 37.11 4.36 -20.84
C TYR A 103 38.11 4.56 -19.70
N ALA A 104 37.67 4.43 -18.44
CA ALA A 104 38.55 4.55 -17.28
C ALA A 104 39.66 3.49 -17.31
N MET A 105 39.33 2.22 -17.59
CA MET A 105 40.30 1.13 -17.67
C MET A 105 41.33 1.33 -18.80
N LEU A 106 40.88 1.82 -19.97
CA LEU A 106 41.75 2.13 -21.10
C LEU A 106 42.65 3.35 -20.85
N SER A 107 42.22 4.29 -20.00
CA SER A 107 43.01 5.47 -19.64
C SER A 107 44.09 5.21 -18.58
N ILE A 108 44.08 4.03 -17.93
CA ILE A 108 45.11 3.64 -16.97
C ILE A 108 46.35 3.23 -17.76
N ASN A 109 47.51 3.85 -17.46
CA ASN A 109 48.79 3.46 -18.06
C ASN A 109 49.41 2.33 -17.23
N TRP A 110 49.27 1.08 -17.70
CA TRP A 110 49.74 -0.13 -17.01
C TRP A 110 51.26 -0.35 -17.09
N SER A 111 52.01 0.57 -17.72
CA SER A 111 53.47 0.45 -17.92
C SER A 111 54.31 0.94 -16.72
N ALA A 112 53.70 1.35 -15.61
CA ALA A 112 54.42 1.77 -14.41
C ALA A 112 54.72 0.57 -13.49
N GLY A 113 55.63 -0.28 -13.94
CA GLY A 113 56.26 -1.28 -13.09
C GLY A 113 57.76 -1.24 -13.29
N ASP A 114 58.48 -0.48 -12.44
CA ASP A 114 59.64 -1.00 -11.70
C ASP A 114 60.19 0.03 -10.68
N HIS A 115 60.32 -0.41 -9.43
CA HIS A 115 61.09 0.10 -8.28
C HIS A 115 61.37 1.61 -8.05
N GLY A 116 60.90 2.10 -6.89
CA GLY A 116 61.61 3.10 -6.06
C GLY A 116 60.98 4.49 -6.01
N ALA A 117 60.45 4.86 -4.83
CA ALA A 117 59.85 6.15 -4.49
C ALA A 117 58.60 6.53 -5.30
N TYR A 118 57.43 6.38 -4.67
CA TYR A 118 56.21 7.02 -5.13
C TYR A 118 56.34 8.54 -4.96
N GLU A 119 57.00 9.22 -5.90
CA GLU A 119 56.64 10.61 -6.16
C GLU A 119 55.27 10.56 -6.84
N LEU A 120 54.24 10.86 -6.04
CA LEU A 120 52.89 11.07 -6.55
C LEU A 120 53.02 12.00 -7.76
N PRO A 121 52.69 11.56 -8.99
CA PRO A 121 52.58 12.52 -10.08
C PRO A 121 51.56 13.52 -9.59
N SER A 122 51.89 14.81 -9.63
CA SER A 122 50.91 15.87 -9.45
C SER A 122 49.95 15.77 -10.65
N VAL A 123 49.05 14.79 -10.59
CA VAL A 123 47.87 14.72 -11.42
C VAL A 123 47.19 16.03 -11.08
N LYS A 124 47.30 17.00 -11.99
CA LYS A 124 46.38 18.12 -12.03
C LYS A 124 45.04 17.45 -12.18
N LEU A 125 44.36 17.21 -11.04
CA LEU A 125 43.00 16.71 -11.01
C LEU A 125 42.27 17.56 -12.03
N PRO A 126 41.69 16.97 -13.09
CA PRO A 126 40.96 17.74 -14.08
C PRO A 126 39.99 18.59 -13.28
N ASN A 127 40.01 19.91 -13.52
CA ASN A 127 39.34 20.85 -12.64
C ASN A 127 37.84 20.53 -12.60
N ILE A 128 37.46 19.71 -11.62
CA ILE A 128 36.09 19.25 -11.38
C ILE A 128 35.18 20.43 -11.04
N GLN A 129 35.75 21.58 -10.67
CA GLN A 129 35.00 22.81 -10.53
C GLN A 129 34.49 23.31 -11.88
N ALA A 130 35.19 23.10 -13.00
CA ALA A 130 34.69 23.49 -14.32
C ALA A 130 33.46 22.65 -14.75
N ILE A 131 33.46 21.36 -14.38
CA ILE A 131 32.37 20.44 -14.69
C ILE A 131 31.18 20.66 -13.74
N THR A 132 31.45 20.85 -12.45
CA THR A 132 30.40 21.06 -11.42
C THR A 132 29.90 22.50 -11.33
N SER A 133 30.63 23.50 -11.83
CA SER A 133 30.16 24.89 -11.89
C SER A 133 29.18 25.14 -13.03
N SER A 134 29.20 24.31 -14.07
CA SER A 134 28.27 24.42 -15.19
C SER A 134 26.82 24.29 -14.70
N PRO A 135 25.95 25.29 -14.98
CA PRO A 135 24.55 25.27 -14.58
C PRO A 135 23.81 24.01 -15.06
N VAL A 136 24.22 23.46 -16.21
CA VAL A 136 23.66 22.25 -16.80
C VAL A 136 23.96 21.02 -15.92
N TRP A 137 25.17 20.90 -15.40
CA TRP A 137 25.57 19.79 -14.53
C TRP A 137 24.89 19.86 -13.15
N LYS A 138 24.75 21.07 -12.61
CA LYS A 138 24.00 21.29 -11.36
C LYS A 138 22.52 20.95 -11.54
N GLY A 139 21.92 21.35 -12.65
CA GLY A 139 20.53 21.00 -12.97
C GLY A 139 20.33 19.50 -13.13
N PHE A 140 21.26 18.82 -13.80
CA PHE A 140 21.22 17.36 -13.95
C PHE A 140 21.32 16.63 -12.61
N LEU A 141 22.28 17.00 -11.74
CA LEU A 141 22.41 16.42 -10.41
C LEU A 141 21.19 16.70 -9.52
N PHE A 142 20.65 17.92 -9.58
CA PHE A 142 19.46 18.27 -8.80
C PHE A 142 18.24 17.44 -9.26
N PHE A 143 18.05 17.29 -10.57
CA PHE A 143 17.00 16.46 -11.13
C PHE A 143 17.16 15.00 -10.72
N ASP A 144 18.38 14.44 -10.80
CA ASP A 144 18.64 13.05 -10.45
C ASP A 144 18.44 12.76 -8.96
N VAL A 145 18.83 13.71 -8.09
CA VAL A 145 18.58 13.62 -6.63
C VAL A 145 17.08 13.67 -6.32
N VAL A 146 16.33 14.58 -6.96
CA VAL A 146 14.87 14.67 -6.78
C VAL A 146 14.18 13.40 -7.29
N LEU A 147 14.58 12.89 -8.46
CA LEU A 147 14.05 11.65 -9.02
C LEU A 147 14.37 10.44 -8.12
N GLY A 148 15.60 10.38 -7.60
CA GLY A 148 16.05 9.36 -6.65
C GLY A 148 15.24 9.38 -5.35
N LEU A 149 14.99 10.55 -4.77
CA LEU A 149 14.12 10.70 -3.59
C LEU A 149 12.68 10.29 -3.88
N PHE A 150 12.13 10.68 -5.03
CA PHE A 150 10.77 10.32 -5.43
C PHE A 150 10.63 8.80 -5.62
N LEU A 151 11.59 8.17 -6.28
CA LEU A 151 11.63 6.70 -6.44
C LEU A 151 11.83 5.99 -5.11
N PHE A 152 12.66 6.53 -4.22
CA PHE A 152 12.91 5.97 -2.89
C PHE A 152 11.66 6.06 -2.00
N ASP A 153 10.95 7.18 -2.03
CA ASP A 153 9.67 7.34 -1.33
C ASP A 153 8.60 6.41 -1.89
N ALA A 154 8.48 6.32 -3.23
CA ALA A 154 7.59 5.37 -3.89
C ALA A 154 7.93 3.91 -3.53
N TYR A 155 9.22 3.58 -3.40
CA TYR A 155 9.67 2.25 -2.98
C TYR A 155 9.28 1.95 -1.53
N LEU A 156 9.45 2.91 -0.60
CA LEU A 156 9.05 2.76 0.80
C LEU A 156 7.53 2.63 0.96
N HIS A 157 6.75 3.41 0.21
CA HIS A 157 5.28 3.34 0.23
C HIS A 157 4.77 1.95 -0.18
N LYS A 158 5.36 1.36 -1.23
CA LYS A 158 4.99 0.00 -1.67
C LYS A 158 5.28 -1.08 -0.62
N ARG A 159 6.35 -0.93 0.17
CA ARG A 159 6.67 -1.88 1.25
C ARG A 159 5.71 -1.79 2.44
N LYS A 160 5.11 -0.62 2.69
CA LYS A 160 4.10 -0.48 3.75
C LYS A 160 2.80 -1.21 3.41
N LEU A 161 2.37 -1.19 2.14
CA LEU A 161 1.15 -1.89 1.69
C LEU A 161 1.31 -3.42 1.70
N VAL A 162 2.51 -3.95 1.41
CA VAL A 162 2.78 -5.40 1.43
C VAL A 162 2.87 -5.98 2.85
N LYS A 163 3.10 -5.15 3.88
CA LYS A 163 3.20 -5.61 5.28
C LYS A 163 1.85 -5.60 6.02
N GLN A 164 0.79 -5.11 5.37
CA GLN A 164 -0.58 -5.03 5.90
C GLN A 164 -1.56 -5.97 5.18
N ALA A 165 -1.08 -6.77 4.21
CA ALA A 165 -1.79 -7.85 3.55
C ALA A 165 -1.16 -9.19 3.97
#